data_AF-A0AA36J351-F1
#
_entry.id   AF-A0AA36J351-F1
#
_cell.length_a   1.000
_cell.length_b   1.000
_cell.length_c   1.000
_cell.angle_alpha   90.00
_cell.angle_beta   90.00
_cell.angle_gamma   90.00
#
_symmetry.space_group_name_H-M   'P 1'
#
loop_
_entity.id
_entity.type
_entity.pdbx_description
1 polymer ?
#
loop_
_entity_poly.entity_id
_entity_poly.type
_entity_poly.pdbx_seq_one_letter_code
_entity_poly.pdbx_strand_id
1 'polypeptide(L)'
;MRAPREPARLEPPPQKAMPEMVETEGQETSEDDFEEFWCQFCGREDPSFTLPALDIHYWRECPMLSACKHCEQVIEISRLHWHLSEECEVREAAIEARRLQPDRCPLCQGRVARGMPEERDWQEHLLVMGCPSNPRGRSPR
;
A
#
# COMPACT_ATOMS: atom_id res chain seq x y z
N MET A 1 1.19 -43.20 -17.88
CA MET A 1 2.12 -42.28 -17.20
C MET A 1 1.52 -40.88 -17.31
N ARG A 2 1.03 -40.29 -16.22
CA ARG A 2 0.33 -38.99 -16.25
C ARG A 2 1.36 -37.90 -15.99
N ALA A 3 1.47 -36.95 -16.93
CA ALA A 3 2.32 -35.79 -16.81
C ALA A 3 1.89 -34.91 -15.62
N PRO A 4 2.83 -34.25 -14.90
CA PRO A 4 2.50 -33.31 -13.86
C PRO A 4 1.84 -32.05 -14.45
N ARG A 5 0.82 -31.54 -13.76
CA ARG A 5 0.09 -30.33 -14.12
C ARG A 5 0.89 -29.12 -13.66
N GLU A 6 1.22 -28.24 -14.60
CA GLU A 6 1.95 -27.00 -14.36
C GLU A 6 1.15 -26.05 -13.44
N PRO A 7 1.81 -25.32 -12.53
CA PRO A 7 1.11 -24.34 -11.71
C PRO A 7 0.72 -23.12 -12.56
N ALA A 8 -0.53 -22.69 -12.40
CA ALA A 8 -1.07 -21.52 -13.06
C ALA A 8 -0.25 -20.27 -12.72
N ARG A 9 0.29 -19.63 -13.77
CA ARG A 9 0.93 -18.31 -13.70
C ARG A 9 -0.17 -17.30 -13.33
N LEU A 10 -0.11 -16.78 -12.11
CA LEU A 10 -1.00 -15.71 -11.66
C LEU A 10 -0.54 -14.42 -12.32
N GLU A 11 -1.43 -13.82 -13.10
CA GLU A 11 -1.15 -12.57 -13.81
C GLU A 11 -1.42 -11.38 -12.88
N PRO A 12 -0.56 -10.35 -12.86
CA PRO A 12 -0.77 -9.17 -12.05
C PRO A 12 -1.93 -8.31 -12.60
N PRO A 13 -2.68 -7.60 -11.73
CA PRO A 13 -3.83 -6.78 -12.14
C PRO A 13 -3.40 -5.56 -12.98
N PRO A 14 -4.26 -5.07 -13.88
CA PRO A 14 -3.92 -4.01 -14.83
C PRO A 14 -3.83 -2.64 -14.12
N GLN A 15 -2.67 -2.00 -14.21
CA GLN A 15 -2.47 -0.61 -13.79
C GLN A 15 -2.76 0.32 -14.98
N LYS A 16 -3.66 1.29 -14.80
CA LYS A 16 -3.99 2.30 -15.83
C LYS A 16 -2.90 3.38 -15.91
N ALA A 17 -2.70 3.85 -17.14
CA ALA A 17 -1.62 4.69 -17.66
C ALA A 17 -1.38 6.06 -16.99
N MET A 18 -0.11 6.48 -17.02
CA MET A 18 0.34 7.88 -16.86
C MET A 18 0.77 8.45 -18.22
N PRO A 19 0.67 9.78 -18.44
CA PRO A 19 0.83 10.41 -19.76
C PRO A 19 2.30 10.56 -20.19
N GLU A 20 2.53 10.48 -21.52
CA GLU A 20 3.80 10.72 -22.21
C GLU A 20 4.34 12.15 -22.01
N MET A 21 5.66 12.29 -21.85
CA MET A 21 6.37 13.48 -22.31
C MET A 21 7.89 13.28 -22.54
N VAL A 22 8.25 13.50 -23.81
CA VAL A 22 9.37 14.29 -24.36
C VAL A 22 10.80 13.74 -24.27
N GLU A 23 11.33 13.43 -25.46
CA GLU A 23 12.73 13.14 -25.79
C GLU A 23 13.62 14.39 -25.70
N THR A 24 14.74 14.29 -24.98
CA THR A 24 15.93 15.13 -25.17
C THR A 24 17.19 14.29 -24.97
N GLU A 25 18.03 14.21 -26.01
CA GLU A 25 19.26 13.41 -26.06
C GLU A 25 20.44 14.04 -25.30
N GLY A 26 21.15 13.22 -24.51
CA GLY A 26 22.63 13.24 -24.44
C GLY A 26 23.32 13.84 -23.21
N GLN A 27 23.33 13.13 -22.08
CA GLN A 27 24.44 13.14 -21.12
C GLN A 27 24.54 11.77 -20.45
N GLU A 28 25.54 10.99 -20.85
CA GLU A 28 25.83 9.67 -20.28
C GLU A 28 26.36 9.81 -18.85
N THR A 29 25.49 9.54 -17.88
CA THR A 29 25.85 9.14 -16.51
C THR A 29 25.13 7.83 -16.25
N SER A 30 25.89 6.73 -16.23
CA SER A 30 25.48 5.34 -15.90
C SER A 30 24.00 5.17 -15.54
N GLU A 31 23.22 4.76 -16.53
CA GLU A 31 21.82 4.33 -16.43
C GLU A 31 21.74 2.94 -15.77
N ASP A 32 22.36 2.78 -14.61
CA ASP A 32 22.41 1.55 -13.81
C ASP A 32 21.90 1.91 -12.40
N ASP A 33 20.74 1.34 -12.05
CA ASP A 33 20.26 1.18 -10.68
C ASP A 33 20.21 2.44 -9.78
N PHE A 34 19.15 3.24 -9.93
CA PHE A 34 18.52 3.78 -8.71
C PHE A 34 17.80 2.63 -8.01
N GLU A 35 18.56 1.71 -7.43
CA GLU A 35 18.05 0.67 -6.53
C GLU A 35 17.30 1.36 -5.40
N GLU A 36 15.97 1.34 -5.46
CA GLU A 36 15.14 1.82 -4.37
C GLU A 36 15.27 0.83 -3.19
N PHE A 37 16.39 0.92 -2.46
CA PHE A 37 16.65 0.14 -1.25
C PHE A 37 15.72 0.54 -0.09
N TRP A 38 14.64 1.26 -0.35
CA TRP A 38 13.77 1.82 0.67
C TRP A 38 12.30 1.82 0.24
N CYS A 39 11.41 1.57 1.19
CA CYS A 39 9.97 1.62 0.97
C CYS A 39 9.45 3.04 1.22
N GLN A 40 8.85 3.67 0.21
CA GLN A 40 8.32 5.03 0.31
C GLN A 40 7.20 5.22 1.33
N PHE A 41 6.47 4.15 1.69
CA PHE A 41 5.32 4.25 2.57
C PHE A 41 5.70 4.11 4.04
N CYS A 42 6.53 3.12 4.38
CA CYS A 42 6.92 2.84 5.77
C CYS A 42 8.34 3.28 6.13
N GLY A 43 9.12 3.74 5.15
CA GLY A 43 10.50 4.19 5.35
C GLY A 43 11.49 3.08 5.67
N ARG A 44 11.12 1.80 5.55
CA ARG A 44 12.04 0.68 5.76
C ARG A 44 13.11 0.70 4.68
N GLU A 45 14.37 0.73 5.09
CA GLU A 45 15.53 0.54 4.22
C GLU A 45 16.01 -0.91 4.32
N ASP A 46 16.24 -1.55 3.19
CA ASP A 46 16.76 -2.91 3.10
C ASP A 46 17.57 -3.07 1.79
N PRO A 47 18.86 -3.44 1.84
CA PRO A 47 19.66 -3.66 0.63
C PRO A 47 19.12 -4.77 -0.29
N SER A 48 18.18 -5.60 0.20
CA SER A 48 17.49 -6.60 -0.62
C SER A 48 16.25 -6.09 -1.35
N PHE A 49 15.84 -4.84 -1.13
CA PHE A 49 14.75 -4.19 -1.86
C PHE A 49 15.17 -3.88 -3.30
N THR A 50 15.04 -4.92 -4.12
CA THR A 50 14.89 -4.81 -5.57
C THR A 50 13.42 -4.48 -5.91
N LEU A 51 13.13 -3.96 -7.11
CA LEU A 51 11.74 -3.66 -7.52
C LEU A 51 10.76 -4.84 -7.28
N PRO A 52 11.08 -6.12 -7.64
CA PRO A 52 10.20 -7.24 -7.33
C PRO A 52 10.05 -7.55 -5.84
N ALA A 53 11.09 -7.28 -5.04
CA ALA A 53 11.02 -7.45 -3.59
C ALA A 53 10.14 -6.36 -2.95
N LEU A 54 10.19 -5.12 -3.47
CA LEU A 54 9.29 -4.04 -3.08
C LEU A 54 7.83 -4.35 -3.41
N ASP A 55 7.52 -4.96 -4.56
CA ASP A 55 6.16 -5.39 -4.88
C ASP A 55 5.61 -6.37 -3.83
N ILE A 56 6.41 -7.36 -3.44
CA ILE A 56 6.06 -8.31 -2.39
C ILE A 56 5.87 -7.57 -1.06
N HIS A 57 6.77 -6.64 -0.74
CA HIS A 57 6.68 -5.83 0.47
C HIS A 57 5.37 -5.03 0.48
N TYR A 58 5.04 -4.30 -0.58
CA TYR A 58 3.82 -3.52 -0.69
C TYR A 58 2.58 -4.40 -0.54
N TRP A 59 2.59 -5.55 -1.19
CA TRP A 59 1.44 -6.43 -1.20
C TRP A 59 1.24 -7.17 0.13
N ARG A 60 2.29 -7.62 0.82
CA ARG A 60 2.16 -8.56 1.95
C ARG A 60 2.66 -8.05 3.29
N GLU A 61 3.61 -7.12 3.30
CA GLU A 61 4.41 -6.84 4.50
C GLU A 61 4.33 -5.39 4.96
N CYS A 62 4.09 -4.43 4.07
CA CYS A 62 4.14 -3.02 4.39
C CYS A 62 3.04 -2.68 5.42
N PRO A 63 3.42 -2.22 6.63
CA PRO A 63 2.46 -1.88 7.69
C PRO A 63 1.59 -0.66 7.37
N MET A 64 1.97 0.15 6.39
CA MET A 64 1.24 1.35 5.97
C MET A 64 0.19 1.05 4.89
N LEU A 65 0.23 -0.16 4.29
CA LEU A 65 -0.65 -0.57 3.21
C LEU A 65 -1.58 -1.71 3.65
N SER A 66 -2.78 -1.73 3.09
CA SER A 66 -3.75 -2.81 3.26
C SER A 66 -4.42 -3.13 1.94
N ALA A 67 -4.79 -4.39 1.74
CA ALA A 67 -5.68 -4.75 0.66
C ALA A 67 -7.12 -4.30 0.99
N CYS A 68 -7.81 -3.69 0.04
CA CYS A 68 -9.23 -3.41 0.14
C CYS A 68 -9.99 -4.73 0.17
N LYS A 69 -10.91 -4.94 1.11
CA LYS A 69 -11.65 -6.21 1.22
C LYS A 69 -12.74 -6.38 0.14
N HIS A 70 -12.98 -5.36 -0.68
CA HIS A 70 -13.99 -5.37 -1.73
C HIS A 70 -13.38 -5.55 -3.13
N CYS A 71 -12.28 -4.86 -3.44
CA CYS A 71 -11.63 -4.91 -4.75
C CYS A 71 -10.19 -5.45 -4.71
N GLU A 72 -9.67 -5.82 -3.54
CA GLU A 72 -8.34 -6.42 -3.32
C GLU A 72 -7.14 -5.54 -3.72
N GLN A 73 -7.38 -4.29 -4.15
CA GLN A 73 -6.32 -3.33 -4.41
C GLN A 73 -5.54 -3.00 -3.13
N VAL A 74 -4.23 -2.86 -3.27
CA VAL A 74 -3.34 -2.44 -2.18
C VAL A 74 -3.40 -0.92 -2.09
N ILE A 75 -3.91 -0.42 -0.96
CA ILE A 75 -4.17 0.99 -0.71
C ILE A 75 -3.49 1.41 0.59
N GLU A 76 -3.06 2.66 0.68
CA GLU A 76 -2.63 3.25 1.94
C GLU A 76 -3.75 3.24 2.98
N ILE A 77 -3.45 2.81 4.20
CA ILE A 77 -4.44 2.71 5.27
C ILE A 77 -5.05 4.08 5.59
N SER A 78 -4.25 5.16 5.51
CA SER A 78 -4.68 6.55 5.69
C SER A 78 -5.74 7.00 4.67
N ARG A 79 -5.68 6.46 3.44
CA ARG A 79 -6.57 6.81 2.33
C ARG A 79 -7.70 5.82 2.10
N LEU A 80 -7.75 4.72 2.85
CA LEU A 80 -8.74 3.67 2.62
C LEU A 80 -10.19 4.17 2.73
N HIS A 81 -10.47 5.11 3.63
CA HIS A 81 -11.79 5.78 3.70
C HIS A 81 -12.16 6.45 2.36
N TRP A 82 -11.22 7.18 1.76
CA TRP A 82 -11.42 7.89 0.51
C TRP A 82 -11.60 6.89 -0.64
N HIS A 83 -10.73 5.88 -0.70
CA HIS A 83 -10.84 4.79 -1.67
C HIS A 83 -12.23 4.15 -1.62
N LEU A 84 -12.71 3.74 -0.44
CA LEU A 84 -14.03 3.09 -0.30
C LEU A 84 -15.20 4.02 -0.65
N SER A 85 -15.02 5.34 -0.53
CA SER A 85 -16.07 6.33 -0.80
C SER A 85 -16.16 6.71 -2.28
N GLU A 86 -15.01 6.97 -2.91
CA GLU A 86 -14.93 7.67 -4.19
C GLU A 86 -14.28 6.85 -5.31
N GLU A 87 -13.42 5.87 -4.99
CA GLU A 87 -12.59 5.16 -5.99
C GLU A 87 -13.00 3.70 -6.16
N CYS A 88 -13.55 3.07 -5.12
CA CYS A 88 -13.89 1.65 -5.14
C CYS A 88 -15.14 1.40 -6.00
N GLU A 89 -15.01 0.53 -7.00
CA GLU A 89 -16.09 0.21 -7.94
C GLU A 89 -17.17 -0.72 -7.33
N VAL A 90 -16.93 -1.27 -6.14
CA VAL A 90 -17.85 -2.16 -5.44
C VAL A 90 -18.84 -1.34 -4.62
N ARG A 91 -20.14 -1.49 -4.91
CA ARG A 91 -21.20 -0.67 -4.30
C ARG A 91 -21.28 -0.80 -2.77
N GLU A 92 -20.96 -1.96 -2.24
CA GLU A 92 -20.94 -2.25 -0.81
C GLU A 92 -19.83 -1.48 -0.06
N ALA A 93 -18.74 -1.09 -0.76
CA ALA A 93 -17.66 -0.29 -0.19
C ALA A 93 -18.15 1.07 0.32
N ALA A 94 -19.00 1.74 -0.45
CA ALA A 94 -19.58 3.04 -0.08
C ALA A 94 -20.45 2.96 1.19
N ILE A 95 -21.07 1.81 1.47
CA ILE A 95 -21.86 1.61 2.70
C ILE A 95 -20.94 1.54 3.92
N GLU A 96 -19.80 0.88 3.78
CA GLU A 96 -18.79 0.79 4.83
C GLU A 96 -18.07 2.11 5.06
N ALA A 97 -17.77 2.83 3.98
CA ALA A 97 -17.10 4.13 4.08
C ALA A 97 -17.90 5.11 4.97
N ARG A 98 -19.23 5.06 4.91
CA ARG A 98 -20.14 5.85 5.79
C ARG A 98 -20.00 5.52 7.28
N ARG A 99 -19.45 4.35 7.63
CA ARG A 99 -19.19 3.94 9.03
C ARG A 99 -17.79 4.35 9.50
N LEU A 100 -16.91 4.72 8.57
CA LEU A 100 -15.55 5.15 8.86
C LEU A 100 -15.52 6.68 8.94
N GLN A 101 -14.73 7.20 9.86
CA GLN A 101 -14.45 8.64 9.94
C GLN A 101 -13.02 8.87 9.45
N PRO A 102 -12.73 10.00 8.79
CA PRO A 102 -11.40 10.28 8.26
C PRO A 102 -10.33 10.40 9.35
N ASP A 103 -10.68 10.80 10.58
CA ASP A 103 -9.77 10.88 11.74
C ASP A 103 -9.59 9.53 12.49
N ARG A 104 -10.19 8.46 11.99
CA ARG A 104 -10.17 7.13 12.61
C ARG A 104 -9.50 6.10 11.73
N CYS A 105 -8.70 5.24 12.37
CA CYS A 105 -8.06 4.13 11.70
C CYS A 105 -9.12 3.14 11.19
N PRO A 106 -9.13 2.77 9.90
CA PRO A 106 -10.13 1.85 9.37
C PRO A 106 -9.96 0.41 9.87
N LEU A 107 -8.80 0.06 10.42
CA LEU A 107 -8.50 -1.29 10.92
C LEU A 107 -8.97 -1.50 12.37
N CYS A 108 -8.73 -0.53 13.26
CA CYS A 108 -9.06 -0.65 14.69
C CYS A 108 -10.14 0.34 15.15
N GLN A 109 -10.59 1.27 14.29
CA GLN A 109 -11.53 2.35 14.59
C GLN A 109 -11.08 3.34 15.67
N GLY A 110 -9.84 3.20 16.15
CA GLY A 110 -9.18 4.13 17.05
C GLY A 110 -8.96 5.48 16.40
N ARG A 111 -9.05 6.55 17.20
CA ARG A 111 -8.76 7.92 16.74
C ARG A 111 -7.25 8.05 16.51
N VAL A 112 -6.88 8.52 15.32
CA VAL A 112 -5.47 8.74 14.93
C VAL A 112 -5.01 10.15 15.28
N ALA A 113 -5.87 11.15 15.08
CA ALA A 113 -5.58 12.55 15.42
C ALA A 113 -6.77 13.22 16.10
N ARG A 114 -6.53 14.35 16.81
CA ARG A 114 -7.62 15.18 17.39
C ARG A 114 -8.31 16.09 16.36
N GLY A 115 -7.84 16.11 15.11
CA GLY A 115 -8.34 16.93 14.00
C GLY A 115 -8.17 16.19 12.68
N MET A 116 -7.94 16.93 11.58
CA MET A 116 -7.56 16.31 10.31
C MET A 116 -6.21 15.60 10.49
N PRO A 117 -6.13 14.29 10.27
CA PRO A 117 -4.88 13.56 10.46
C PRO A 117 -3.91 13.88 9.33
N GLU A 118 -2.66 14.15 9.71
CA GLU A 118 -1.54 14.26 8.79
C GLU A 118 -0.86 12.90 8.62
N GLU A 119 0.03 12.79 7.64
CA GLU A 119 0.80 11.56 7.41
C GLU A 119 1.59 11.12 8.65
N ARG A 120 2.14 12.08 9.40
CA ARG A 120 2.88 11.81 10.64
C ARG A 120 1.99 11.13 11.70
N ASP A 121 0.73 11.53 11.84
CA ASP A 121 -0.18 10.92 12.82
C ASP A 121 -0.44 9.45 12.47
N TRP A 122 -0.58 9.15 11.18
CA TRP A 122 -0.72 7.78 10.68
C TRP A 122 0.53 6.95 10.89
N GLN A 123 1.71 7.50 10.59
CA GLN A 123 2.99 6.84 10.86
C GLN A 123 3.17 6.57 12.35
N GLU A 124 2.85 7.52 13.23
CA GLU A 124 2.91 7.32 14.68
C GLU A 124 1.97 6.19 15.11
N HIS A 125 0.72 6.18 14.64
CA HIS A 125 -0.24 5.14 14.98
C HIS A 125 0.14 3.75 14.45
N LEU A 126 0.57 3.65 13.19
CA LEU A 126 0.81 2.37 12.52
C LEU A 126 2.21 1.79 12.78
N LEU A 127 3.23 2.63 12.91
CA LEU A 127 4.64 2.22 13.03
C LEU A 127 5.18 2.31 14.45
N VAL A 128 4.85 3.38 15.19
CA VAL A 128 5.46 3.68 16.50
C VAL A 128 4.63 3.11 17.65
N MET A 129 3.38 3.55 17.78
CA MET A 129 2.44 3.05 18.79
C MET A 129 2.03 1.60 18.50
N GLY A 130 1.89 1.27 17.22
CA GLY A 130 1.44 -0.05 16.75
C GLY A 130 -0.08 -0.18 16.82
N CYS A 131 -0.71 -0.33 15.66
CA CYS A 131 -2.14 -0.57 15.59
C CYS A 131 -2.46 -2.03 15.97
N PRO A 132 -3.31 -2.29 16.97
CA PRO A 132 -3.57 -3.65 17.46
C PRO A 132 -4.26 -4.54 16.44
N SER A 133 -5.00 -3.93 15.50
CA SER A 133 -5.70 -4.65 14.43
C SER A 133 -4.94 -4.68 13.11
N ASN A 134 -3.72 -4.12 13.05
CA ASN A 134 -2.92 -4.17 11.84
C ASN A 134 -2.11 -5.46 11.80
N PRO A 135 -2.45 -6.44 10.94
CA PRO A 135 -1.75 -7.72 10.87
C PRO A 135 -0.29 -7.59 10.38
N ARG A 136 0.06 -6.45 9.76
CA ARG A 136 1.41 -6.15 9.26
C ARG A 136 2.19 -5.22 10.21
N GLY A 137 1.52 -4.67 11.22
CA GLY A 137 2.12 -3.78 12.20
C GLY A 137 2.96 -4.53 13.23
N ARG A 138 3.86 -3.82 13.92
CA ARG A 138 4.49 -4.36 15.12
C ARG A 138 3.44 -4.41 16.23
N SER A 139 3.33 -5.54 16.92
CA SER A 139 2.50 -5.63 18.14
C SER A 139 2.99 -4.59 19.16
N PRO A 140 2.09 -3.85 19.84
CA PRO A 140 2.50 -2.97 20.93
C PRO A 140 3.20 -3.82 22.00
N ARG A 141 4.40 -3.40 22.41
CA ARG A 141 5.17 -4.03 23.49
C ARG A 141 4.60 -3.68 24.86
#